data_AF-A0ABD6XL41-F1
#
_entry.id   AF-A0ABD6XL41-F1
#
_cell.length_a   1.000
_cell.length_b   1.000
_cell.length_c   1.000
_cell.angle_alpha   90.00
_cell.angle_beta   90.00
_cell.angle_gamma   90.00
#
_symmetry.space_group_name_H-M   'P 1'
#
loop_
_entity.id
_entity.type
_entity.pdbx_description
1 polymer ?
#
loop_
_entity_poly.entity_id
_entity_poly.type
_entity_poly.pdbx_seq_one_letter_code
_entity_poly.pdbx_strand_id
1 'polypeptide(L)'
;MDSNEYIMAIRENSLNSAKWSLLSSIKIIGIGVLQLSLLAQILQANELNLLAIAVIALLAIDTLADRGFSNTLIRRSILSINDLSTIYWGNMLMGVALFGLLFTGSHLLISLFDQPELALMLQMVSVVFIIIPQGQHYRAILQREKQYTRIAFAETSSVLAGLAVTLFTVWLTPSVLCAIWGYLAMASIRMLIYCYYGRSWFQPEYRFSLNAFSKIRAKNK
;
A
#
# COMPACT_ATOMS: atom_id res chain seq x y z
N MET A 1 18.37 36.57 -8.50
CA MET A 1 17.01 36.00 -8.56
C MET A 1 16.21 36.69 -7.49
N ASP A 2 15.20 37.45 -7.89
CA ASP A 2 14.42 38.30 -6.98
C ASP A 2 13.54 37.42 -6.06
N SER A 3 13.28 37.87 -4.83
CA SER A 3 12.50 37.10 -3.84
C SER A 3 11.11 36.71 -4.37
N ASN A 4 10.54 37.56 -5.25
CA ASN A 4 9.26 37.30 -5.90
C ASN A 4 9.32 36.22 -6.99
N GLU A 5 10.41 36.14 -7.76
CA GLU A 5 10.61 35.05 -8.73
C GLU A 5 10.73 33.70 -8.04
N TYR A 6 11.44 33.65 -6.90
CA TYR A 6 11.60 32.42 -6.12
C TYR A 6 10.27 31.93 -5.54
N ILE A 7 9.43 32.84 -5.01
CA ILE A 7 8.10 32.49 -4.49
C ILE A 7 7.16 32.04 -5.62
N MET A 8 7.19 32.70 -6.78
CA MET A 8 6.38 32.29 -7.94
C MET A 8 6.79 30.92 -8.47
N ALA A 9 8.09 30.64 -8.59
CA ALA A 9 8.60 29.34 -9.02
C ALA A 9 8.22 28.19 -8.06
N ILE A 10 8.25 28.42 -6.74
CA ILE A 10 7.79 27.44 -5.75
C ILE A 10 6.28 27.20 -5.87
N ARG A 11 5.50 28.28 -6.04
CA ARG A 11 4.04 28.18 -6.15
C ARG A 11 3.63 27.42 -7.41
N GLU A 12 4.26 27.70 -8.53
CA GLU A 12 4.00 26.99 -9.79
C GLU A 12 4.36 25.51 -9.69
N ASN A 13 5.52 25.16 -9.14
CA ASN A 13 5.93 23.76 -8.92
C ASN A 13 4.99 23.02 -7.95
N SER A 14 4.53 23.68 -6.88
CA SER A 14 3.56 23.11 -5.93
C SER A 14 2.18 22.91 -6.56
N LEU A 15 1.71 23.85 -7.38
CA LEU A 15 0.43 23.75 -8.09
C LEU A 15 0.47 22.64 -9.14
N ASN A 16 1.57 22.52 -9.89
CA ASN A 16 1.73 21.45 -10.87
C ASN A 16 1.77 20.08 -10.18
N SER A 17 2.46 19.95 -9.05
CA SER A 17 2.50 18.72 -8.26
C SER A 17 1.12 18.31 -7.72
N ALA A 18 0.35 19.28 -7.22
CA ALA A 18 -1.02 19.05 -6.75
C ALA A 18 -1.97 18.64 -7.89
N LYS A 19 -1.88 19.31 -9.05
CA LYS A 19 -2.64 18.95 -10.26
C LYS A 19 -2.34 17.51 -10.69
N TRP A 20 -1.06 17.11 -10.70
CA TRP A 20 -0.66 15.74 -11.05
C TRP A 20 -1.23 14.70 -10.09
N SER A 21 -1.22 14.97 -8.78
CA SER A 21 -1.79 14.07 -7.77
C SER A 21 -3.32 13.96 -7.88
N LEU A 22 -4.02 15.06 -8.14
CA LEU A 22 -5.47 15.02 -8.37
C LEU A 22 -5.81 14.21 -9.64
N LEU A 23 -5.07 14.45 -10.72
CA LEU A 23 -5.27 13.74 -11.97
C LEU A 23 -4.98 12.24 -11.83
N SER A 24 -3.95 11.84 -11.08
CA SER A 24 -3.70 10.42 -10.80
C SER A 24 -4.81 9.81 -9.97
N SER A 25 -5.30 10.49 -8.93
CA SER A 25 -6.41 9.98 -8.13
C SER A 25 -7.67 9.73 -8.96
N ILE A 26 -8.02 10.65 -9.87
CA ILE A 26 -9.16 10.45 -10.79
C ILE A 26 -8.94 9.23 -11.69
N LYS A 27 -7.73 9.06 -12.24
CA LYS A 27 -7.39 7.88 -13.05
C LYS A 27 -7.50 6.58 -12.26
N ILE A 28 -6.98 6.55 -11.05
CA ILE A 28 -6.99 5.37 -10.18
C ILE A 28 -8.44 4.99 -9.85
N ILE A 29 -9.27 5.96 -9.46
CA ILE A 29 -10.70 5.73 -9.18
C ILE A 29 -11.41 5.24 -10.45
N GLY A 30 -11.17 5.89 -11.59
CA GLY A 30 -11.76 5.50 -12.86
C GLY A 30 -11.40 4.08 -13.27
N ILE A 31 -10.13 3.69 -13.12
CA ILE A 31 -9.67 2.33 -13.40
C ILE A 31 -10.30 1.33 -12.42
N GLY A 32 -10.42 1.67 -11.13
CA GLY A 32 -11.07 0.81 -10.15
C GLY A 32 -12.56 0.57 -10.46
N VAL A 33 -13.29 1.61 -10.87
CA VAL A 33 -14.69 1.49 -11.30
C VAL A 33 -14.82 0.64 -12.57
N LEU A 34 -13.92 0.82 -13.53
CA LEU A 34 -13.87 -0.01 -14.74
C LEU A 34 -13.60 -1.48 -14.39
N GLN A 35 -12.63 -1.75 -13.52
CA GLN A 35 -12.31 -3.09 -13.06
C GLN A 35 -13.53 -3.76 -12.40
N LEU A 36 -14.19 -3.08 -11.47
CA LEU A 36 -15.40 -3.60 -10.81
C LEU A 36 -16.54 -3.84 -11.80
N SER A 37 -16.77 -2.92 -12.73
CA SER A 37 -17.78 -3.08 -13.78
C SER A 37 -17.52 -4.29 -14.68
N LEU A 38 -16.26 -4.52 -15.05
CA LEU A 38 -15.85 -5.66 -15.88
C LEU A 38 -16.02 -6.97 -15.13
N LEU A 39 -15.58 -7.05 -13.87
CA LEU A 39 -15.81 -8.24 -13.03
C LEU A 39 -17.32 -8.50 -12.86
N ALA A 40 -18.12 -7.47 -12.63
CA ALA A 40 -19.56 -7.62 -12.45
C ALA A 40 -20.28 -8.18 -13.69
N GLN A 41 -19.75 -7.95 -14.89
CA GLN A 41 -20.30 -8.51 -16.14
C GLN A 41 -19.87 -9.96 -16.40
N ILE A 42 -18.70 -10.37 -15.90
CA ILE A 42 -18.13 -11.70 -16.17
C ILE A 42 -18.52 -12.71 -15.10
N LEU A 43 -18.65 -12.26 -13.85
CA LEU A 43 -18.96 -13.14 -12.72
C LEU A 43 -20.44 -13.51 -12.65
N GLN A 44 -20.71 -14.74 -12.24
CA GLN A 44 -22.08 -15.20 -11.97
C GLN A 44 -22.65 -14.56 -10.70
N ALA A 45 -23.98 -14.51 -10.57
CA ALA A 45 -24.66 -13.85 -9.46
C ALA A 45 -24.19 -14.32 -8.07
N ASN A 46 -23.82 -15.60 -7.92
CA ASN A 46 -23.32 -16.14 -6.65
C ASN A 46 -21.94 -15.56 -6.27
N GLU A 47 -21.08 -15.29 -7.25
CA GLU A 47 -19.74 -14.74 -7.01
C GLU A 47 -19.74 -13.23 -6.74
N LEU A 48 -20.79 -12.51 -7.12
CA LEU A 48 -20.91 -11.08 -6.86
C LEU A 48 -21.01 -10.77 -5.36
N ASN A 49 -21.65 -11.65 -4.58
CA ASN A 49 -21.72 -11.52 -3.13
C ASN A 49 -20.33 -11.65 -2.50
N LEU A 50 -19.57 -12.65 -2.94
CA LEU A 50 -18.19 -12.87 -2.50
C LEU A 50 -17.28 -11.72 -2.92
N LEU A 51 -17.43 -11.19 -4.13
CA LEU A 51 -16.70 -10.00 -4.59
C LEU A 51 -17.00 -8.78 -3.70
N ALA A 52 -18.26 -8.56 -3.31
CA ALA A 52 -18.61 -7.44 -2.42
C ALA A 52 -17.92 -7.56 -1.05
N ILE A 53 -17.93 -8.77 -0.46
CA ILE A 53 -17.22 -9.06 0.78
C ILE A 53 -15.71 -8.86 0.60
N ALA A 54 -15.16 -9.27 -0.55
CA ALA A 54 -13.77 -9.09 -0.92
C ALA A 54 -13.36 -7.62 -0.94
N VAL A 55 -14.14 -6.78 -1.61
CA VAL A 55 -13.85 -5.35 -1.72
C VAL A 55 -13.86 -4.69 -0.34
N ILE A 56 -14.84 -5.02 0.50
CA ILE A 56 -14.90 -4.49 1.88
C ILE A 56 -13.68 -4.93 2.69
N ALA A 57 -13.31 -6.21 2.63
CA ALA A 57 -12.13 -6.74 3.32
C ALA A 57 -10.84 -6.08 2.81
N LEU A 58 -10.69 -5.90 1.50
CA LEU A 58 -9.56 -5.22 0.86
C LEU A 58 -9.45 -3.76 1.34
N LEU A 59 -10.56 -3.02 1.40
CA LEU A 59 -10.58 -1.66 1.90
C LEU A 59 -10.17 -1.59 3.38
N ALA A 60 -10.66 -2.52 4.21
CA ALA A 60 -10.27 -2.60 5.62
C ALA A 60 -8.76 -2.89 5.78
N ILE A 61 -8.22 -3.82 4.98
CA ILE A 61 -6.81 -4.20 5.02
C ILE A 61 -5.91 -3.08 4.50
N ASP A 62 -6.25 -2.46 3.37
CA ASP A 62 -5.46 -1.37 2.78
C ASP A 62 -5.42 -0.16 3.73
N THR A 63 -6.56 0.20 4.34
CA THR A 63 -6.61 1.29 5.33
C THR A 63 -5.83 0.97 6.61
N LEU A 64 -5.89 -0.27 7.10
CA LEU A 64 -5.12 -0.71 8.27
C LEU A 64 -3.61 -0.70 7.98
N ALA A 65 -3.21 -1.16 6.80
CA ALA A 65 -1.82 -1.15 6.37
C ALA A 65 -1.30 0.29 6.20
N ASP A 66 -2.01 1.16 5.49
CA ASP A 66 -1.57 2.54 5.28
C ASP A 66 -1.45 3.33 6.60
N ARG A 67 -2.42 3.18 7.51
CA ARG A 67 -2.42 3.92 8.78
C ARG A 67 -1.50 3.33 9.84
N GLY A 68 -1.36 2.01 9.88
CA GLY A 68 -0.50 1.31 10.84
C GLY A 68 0.99 1.61 10.63
N PHE A 69 1.43 1.82 9.38
CA PHE A 69 2.85 1.97 9.04
C PHE A 69 3.31 3.41 8.82
N SER A 70 2.45 4.31 8.31
CA SER A 70 2.87 5.64 7.82
C SER A 70 2.95 6.73 8.91
N ASN A 71 2.18 6.59 10.01
CA ASN A 71 1.99 7.68 10.97
C ASN A 71 3.18 7.90 11.94
N THR A 72 4.05 6.91 12.10
CA THR A 72 5.20 6.98 13.03
C THR A 72 6.36 7.79 12.46
N LEU A 73 6.50 7.82 11.13
CA LEU A 73 7.65 8.40 10.45
C LEU A 73 7.49 9.90 10.15
N ILE A 74 6.28 10.31 9.75
CA ILE A 74 5.98 11.67 9.28
C ILE A 74 6.02 12.70 10.42
N ARG A 75 5.85 12.26 11.68
CA ARG A 75 5.64 13.15 12.82
C ARG A 75 6.92 13.62 13.54
N ARG A 76 8.11 13.16 13.14
CA ARG A 76 9.39 13.54 13.78
C ARG A 76 10.37 14.18 12.79
N SER A 77 10.69 15.45 13.04
CA SER A 77 11.50 16.30 12.14
C SER A 77 13.01 16.00 12.17
N ILE A 78 13.53 15.38 13.23
CA ILE A 78 14.95 15.04 13.38
C ILE A 78 15.03 13.58 13.85
N LEU A 79 15.33 12.65 12.94
CA LEU A 79 15.56 11.24 13.25
C LEU A 79 16.99 10.89 12.85
N SER A 80 17.72 10.25 13.76
CA SER A 80 19.01 9.64 13.42
C SER A 80 18.78 8.42 12.52
N ILE A 81 19.75 8.05 11.68
CA ILE A 81 19.70 6.84 10.83
C ILE A 81 19.34 5.58 11.65
N ASN A 82 19.82 5.49 12.89
CA ASN A 82 19.50 4.38 13.81
C ASN A 82 18.03 4.34 14.25
N ASP A 83 17.38 5.49 14.42
CA ASP A 83 15.96 5.56 14.78
C ASP A 83 15.11 5.11 13.58
N LEU A 84 15.55 5.46 12.36
CA LEU A 84 14.89 5.08 11.12
C LEU A 84 14.90 3.55 10.91
N SER A 85 16.05 2.90 11.10
CA SER A 85 16.19 1.45 11.00
C SER A 85 15.36 0.72 12.05
N THR A 86 15.28 1.24 13.28
CA THR A 86 14.47 0.63 14.34
C THR A 86 12.97 0.69 14.03
N ILE A 87 12.48 1.83 13.49
CA ILE A 87 11.08 1.96 13.08
C ILE A 87 10.78 1.05 11.88
N TYR A 88 11.70 0.96 10.92
CA TYR A 88 11.56 0.08 9.76
C TYR A 88 11.40 -1.39 10.17
N TRP A 89 12.32 -1.92 10.98
CA TRP A 89 12.24 -3.30 11.44
C TRP A 89 11.04 -3.56 12.37
N GLY A 90 10.65 -2.59 13.20
CA GLY A 90 9.45 -2.68 14.01
C GLY A 90 8.18 -2.80 13.17
N ASN A 91 8.05 -1.99 12.12
CA ASN A 91 6.94 -2.05 11.18
C ASN A 91 6.92 -3.37 10.39
N MET A 92 8.10 -3.86 9.98
CA MET A 92 8.22 -5.15 9.28
C MET A 92 7.77 -6.31 10.17
N LEU A 93 8.17 -6.32 11.45
CA LEU A 93 7.74 -7.33 12.42
C LEU A 93 6.23 -7.26 12.69
N MET A 94 5.66 -6.05 12.81
CA MET A 94 4.22 -5.87 12.94
C MET A 94 3.46 -6.40 11.71
N GLY A 95 3.97 -6.14 10.51
CA GLY A 95 3.41 -6.68 9.27
C GLY A 95 3.38 -8.21 9.24
N VAL A 96 4.49 -8.85 9.64
CA VAL A 96 4.56 -10.33 9.75
C VAL A 96 3.59 -10.86 10.81
N ALA A 97 3.45 -10.18 11.95
CA ALA A 97 2.51 -10.57 12.99
C ALA A 97 1.04 -10.50 12.51
N LEU A 98 0.67 -9.40 11.82
CA LEU A 98 -0.66 -9.23 11.24
C LEU A 98 -0.94 -10.26 10.13
N PHE A 99 0.05 -10.55 9.29
CA PHE A 99 -0.02 -11.64 8.32
C PHE A 99 -0.34 -12.97 9.01
N GLY A 100 0.44 -13.36 10.02
CA GLY A 100 0.24 -14.62 10.74
C GLY A 100 -1.13 -14.71 11.41
N LEU A 101 -1.59 -13.61 12.02
CA LEU A 101 -2.90 -13.54 12.66
C LEU A 101 -4.04 -13.71 11.66
N LEU A 102 -3.99 -13.03 10.51
CA LEU A 102 -5.04 -13.15 9.50
C LEU A 102 -4.98 -14.48 8.75
N PHE A 103 -3.78 -15.00 8.49
CA PHE A 103 -3.60 -16.29 7.83
C PHE A 103 -4.16 -17.43 8.69
N THR A 104 -3.82 -17.46 9.98
CA THR A 104 -4.37 -18.46 10.92
C THR A 104 -5.84 -18.22 11.22
N GLY A 105 -6.24 -16.96 11.38
CA GLY A 105 -7.64 -16.57 11.58
C GLY A 105 -8.56 -16.96 10.43
N SER A 106 -8.03 -16.98 9.19
CA SER A 106 -8.79 -17.42 8.02
C SER A 106 -9.21 -18.90 8.09
N HIS A 107 -8.39 -19.78 8.69
CA HIS A 107 -8.73 -21.19 8.84
C HIS A 107 -9.91 -21.38 9.81
N LEU A 108 -10.01 -20.53 10.84
CA LEU A 108 -11.16 -20.52 11.73
C LEU A 108 -12.45 -20.10 11.00
N LEU A 109 -12.34 -19.21 10.01
CA LEU A 109 -13.49 -18.79 9.21
C LEU A 109 -14.02 -19.92 8.32
N ILE A 110 -13.17 -20.84 7.86
CA ILE A 110 -13.61 -22.04 7.13
C ILE A 110 -14.61 -22.81 8.00
N SER A 111 -14.26 -23.05 9.27
CA SER A 111 -15.11 -23.81 10.19
C SER A 111 -16.36 -23.07 10.69
N LEU A 112 -16.38 -21.74 10.61
CA LEU A 112 -17.50 -20.92 11.11
C LEU A 112 -18.51 -20.54 10.02
N PHE A 113 -18.05 -20.33 8.79
CA PHE A 113 -18.87 -19.81 7.69
C PHE A 113 -19.08 -20.83 6.57
N ASP A 114 -18.44 -22.02 6.61
CA ASP A 114 -18.52 -23.06 5.56
C ASP A 114 -18.26 -22.55 4.13
N GLN A 115 -17.52 -21.44 4.00
CA GLN A 115 -17.15 -20.84 2.72
C GLN A 115 -15.63 -20.88 2.52
N PRO A 116 -15.08 -21.93 1.88
CA PRO A 116 -13.65 -22.09 1.70
C PRO A 116 -13.04 -20.99 0.81
N GLU A 117 -13.82 -20.45 -0.13
CA GLU A 117 -13.40 -19.37 -1.03
C GLU A 117 -13.08 -18.09 -0.26
N LEU A 118 -13.89 -17.73 0.74
CA LEU A 118 -13.66 -16.53 1.56
C LEU A 118 -12.39 -16.66 2.41
N ALA A 119 -12.12 -17.85 2.94
CA ALA A 119 -10.90 -18.10 3.70
C ALA A 119 -9.66 -18.01 2.83
N LEU A 120 -9.68 -18.63 1.65
CA LEU A 120 -8.59 -18.56 0.67
C LEU A 120 -8.34 -17.11 0.24
N MET A 121 -9.41 -16.35 0.05
CA MET A 121 -9.36 -14.93 -0.26
C MET A 121 -8.62 -14.13 0.84
N LEU A 122 -8.98 -14.34 2.11
CA LEU A 122 -8.30 -13.69 3.23
C LEU A 122 -6.83 -14.10 3.36
N GLN A 123 -6.50 -15.37 3.13
CA GLN A 123 -5.11 -15.85 3.14
C GLN A 123 -4.27 -15.13 2.09
N MET A 124 -4.78 -15.03 0.87
CA MET A 124 -4.08 -14.35 -0.21
C MET A 124 -3.88 -12.86 0.08
N VAL A 125 -4.94 -12.18 0.56
CA VAL A 125 -4.84 -10.75 0.87
C VAL A 125 -3.92 -10.51 2.07
N SER A 126 -3.81 -11.43 3.03
CA SER A 126 -2.93 -11.25 4.19
C SER A 126 -1.46 -11.01 3.78
N VAL A 127 -1.01 -11.55 2.64
CA VAL A 127 0.36 -11.37 2.10
C VAL A 127 0.72 -9.89 1.91
N VAL A 128 -0.28 -9.04 1.72
CA VAL A 128 -0.15 -7.59 1.58
C VAL A 128 0.49 -6.96 2.81
N PHE A 129 0.28 -7.51 4.01
CA PHE A 129 0.93 -7.04 5.24
C PHE A 129 2.44 -7.29 5.26
N ILE A 130 2.95 -8.19 4.42
CA ILE A 130 4.40 -8.39 4.23
C ILE A 130 4.93 -7.46 3.15
N ILE A 131 4.17 -7.25 2.08
CA ILE A 131 4.58 -6.47 0.90
C ILE A 131 4.57 -4.96 1.19
N ILE A 132 3.48 -4.46 1.76
CA ILE A 132 3.24 -3.02 1.94
C ILE A 132 4.32 -2.35 2.80
N PRO A 133 4.71 -2.86 3.99
CA PRO A 133 5.69 -2.19 4.84
C PRO A 133 7.02 -1.89 4.16
N GLN A 134 7.42 -2.70 3.17
CA GLN A 134 8.69 -2.54 2.47
C GLN A 134 8.76 -1.22 1.69
N GLY A 135 7.68 -0.82 1.03
CA GLY A 135 7.63 0.39 0.21
C GLY A 135 7.03 1.61 0.93
N GLN A 136 6.23 1.42 1.99
CA GLN A 136 5.56 2.54 2.68
C GLN A 136 6.52 3.54 3.29
N HIS A 137 7.65 3.07 3.80
CA HIS A 137 8.69 3.95 4.33
C HIS A 137 9.22 4.92 3.26
N TYR A 138 9.47 4.41 2.05
CA TYR A 138 9.91 5.22 0.91
C TYR A 138 8.82 6.17 0.42
N ARG A 139 7.56 5.75 0.43
CA ARG A 139 6.42 6.63 0.13
C ARG A 139 6.38 7.82 1.10
N ALA A 140 6.57 7.58 2.40
CA ALA A 140 6.60 8.64 3.41
C ALA A 140 7.77 9.62 3.19
N ILE A 141 8.95 9.13 2.80
CA ILE A 141 10.10 9.99 2.42
C ILE A 141 9.76 10.83 1.20
N LEU A 142 9.25 10.23 0.12
CA LEU A 142 8.86 10.94 -1.10
C LEU A 142 7.81 12.02 -0.82
N GLN A 143 6.86 11.74 0.07
CA GLN A 143 5.84 12.71 0.48
C GLN A 143 6.44 13.87 1.27
N ARG A 144 7.39 13.58 2.18
CA ARG A 144 8.13 14.59 2.95
C ARG A 144 8.95 15.51 2.04
N GLU A 145 9.61 14.94 1.03
CA GLU A 145 10.38 15.67 0.01
C GLU A 145 9.51 16.34 -1.06
N LYS A 146 8.17 16.32 -0.91
CA LYS A 146 7.19 16.91 -1.83
C LYS A 146 7.27 16.37 -3.28
N GLN A 147 7.77 15.14 -3.46
CA GLN A 147 7.91 14.47 -4.76
C GLN A 147 6.59 13.81 -5.20
N TYR A 148 5.48 14.56 -5.17
CA TYR A 148 4.14 14.03 -5.45
C TYR A 148 3.99 13.47 -6.86
N THR A 149 4.71 14.00 -7.86
CA THR A 149 4.70 13.48 -9.23
C THR A 149 5.22 12.05 -9.31
N ARG A 150 6.24 11.69 -8.51
CA ARG A 150 6.78 10.32 -8.47
C ARG A 150 5.82 9.35 -7.79
N ILE A 151 5.14 9.82 -6.74
CA ILE A 151 4.08 9.05 -6.06
C ILE A 151 2.93 8.78 -7.03
N ALA A 152 2.44 9.83 -7.70
CA ALA A 152 1.37 9.74 -8.69
C ALA A 152 1.70 8.79 -9.85
N PHE A 153 2.94 8.82 -10.35
CA PHE A 153 3.41 7.89 -11.37
C PHE A 153 3.38 6.44 -10.88
N ALA A 154 3.96 6.18 -9.71
CA ALA A 154 3.99 4.84 -9.11
C ALA A 154 2.57 4.27 -8.90
N GLU A 155 1.66 5.09 -8.36
CA GLU A 155 0.27 4.68 -8.14
C GLU A 155 -0.44 4.37 -9.48
N THR A 156 -0.33 5.26 -10.47
CA THR A 156 -0.97 5.06 -11.78
C THR A 156 -0.44 3.83 -12.51
N SER A 157 0.89 3.64 -12.57
CA SER A 157 1.51 2.48 -13.22
C SER A 157 1.14 1.16 -12.52
N SER A 158 1.09 1.17 -11.18
CA SER A 158 0.73 -0.02 -10.43
C SER A 158 -0.72 -0.46 -10.65
N VAL A 159 -1.66 0.50 -10.74
CA VAL A 159 -3.08 0.23 -10.97
C VAL A 159 -3.31 -0.31 -12.38
N LEU A 160 -2.63 0.25 -13.39
CA LEU A 160 -2.68 -0.29 -14.75
C LEU A 160 -2.15 -1.73 -14.83
N ALA A 161 -1.05 -2.02 -14.15
CA ALA A 161 -0.50 -3.37 -14.10
C ALA A 161 -1.43 -4.33 -13.34
N GLY A 162 -2.04 -3.90 -12.23
CA GLY A 162 -3.04 -4.68 -11.50
C GLY A 162 -4.27 -5.00 -12.34
N LEU A 163 -4.76 -4.02 -13.13
CA LEU A 163 -5.84 -4.25 -14.09
C LEU A 163 -5.42 -5.27 -15.16
N ALA A 164 -4.21 -5.16 -15.72
CA ALA A 164 -3.71 -6.11 -16.71
C ALA A 164 -3.65 -7.54 -16.16
N VAL A 165 -3.16 -7.71 -14.92
CA VAL A 165 -3.14 -9.01 -14.24
C VAL A 165 -4.54 -9.53 -13.94
N THR A 166 -5.47 -8.65 -13.56
CA THR A 166 -6.88 -9.03 -13.36
C THR A 166 -7.47 -9.56 -14.66
N LEU A 167 -7.32 -8.82 -15.76
CA LEU A 167 -7.82 -9.25 -17.07
C LEU A 167 -7.16 -10.57 -17.48
N PHE A 168 -5.84 -10.71 -17.35
CA PHE A 168 -5.16 -11.94 -17.69
C PHE A 168 -5.64 -13.15 -16.87
N THR A 169 -5.84 -12.98 -15.56
CA THR A 169 -6.30 -14.07 -14.68
C THR A 169 -7.76 -14.43 -14.92
N VAL A 170 -8.62 -13.47 -15.28
CA VAL A 170 -10.02 -13.73 -15.66
C VAL A 170 -10.11 -14.65 -16.87
N TRP A 171 -9.20 -14.53 -17.85
CA TRP A 171 -9.18 -15.39 -19.03
C TRP A 171 -8.79 -16.83 -18.73
N LEU A 172 -8.00 -17.05 -17.66
CA LEU A 172 -7.58 -18.39 -17.24
C LEU A 172 -8.63 -19.07 -16.36
N THR A 173 -9.12 -18.35 -15.35
CA THR A 173 -10.05 -18.87 -14.34
C THR A 173 -11.00 -17.76 -13.91
N PRO A 174 -12.23 -17.66 -14.44
CA PRO A 174 -13.20 -16.65 -14.02
C PRO A 174 -13.61 -16.95 -12.57
N SER A 175 -13.04 -16.21 -11.63
CA SER A 175 -13.32 -16.33 -10.20
C SER A 175 -13.07 -14.99 -9.49
N VAL A 176 -13.64 -14.82 -8.31
CA VAL A 176 -13.38 -13.66 -7.42
C VAL A 176 -11.88 -13.48 -7.12
N LEU A 177 -11.10 -14.57 -7.16
CA LEU A 177 -9.65 -14.55 -6.90
C LEU A 177 -8.88 -13.69 -7.90
N CYS A 178 -9.40 -13.46 -9.10
CA CYS A 178 -8.78 -12.57 -10.10
C CYS A 178 -8.60 -11.15 -9.57
N ALA A 179 -9.60 -10.63 -8.83
CA ALA A 179 -9.51 -9.29 -8.24
C ALA A 179 -8.38 -9.20 -7.22
N ILE A 180 -8.16 -10.27 -6.45
CA ILE A 180 -7.10 -10.34 -5.44
C ILE A 180 -5.73 -10.43 -6.11
N TRP A 181 -5.59 -11.26 -7.14
CA TRP A 181 -4.35 -11.35 -7.92
C TRP A 181 -3.97 -10.00 -8.52
N GLY A 182 -4.96 -9.29 -9.09
CA GLY A 182 -4.79 -7.92 -9.55
C GLY A 182 -4.34 -6.96 -8.45
N TYR A 183 -4.99 -7.02 -7.29
CA TYR A 183 -4.63 -6.19 -6.14
C TYR A 183 -3.23 -6.50 -5.60
N LEU A 184 -2.85 -7.77 -5.49
CA LEU A 184 -1.52 -8.21 -5.07
C LEU A 184 -0.44 -7.76 -6.05
N ALA A 185 -0.69 -7.87 -7.36
CA ALA A 185 0.22 -7.39 -8.39
C ALA A 185 0.39 -5.86 -8.31
N MET A 186 -0.73 -5.13 -8.19
CA MET A 186 -0.73 -3.68 -7.98
C MET A 186 0.10 -3.32 -6.74
N ALA A 187 -0.19 -3.92 -5.59
CA ALA A 187 0.52 -3.63 -4.33
C ALA A 187 2.01 -3.92 -4.47
N SER A 188 2.38 -5.06 -5.07
CA SER A 188 3.79 -5.45 -5.28
C SER A 188 4.52 -4.46 -6.18
N ILE A 189 3.97 -4.14 -7.34
CA ILE A 189 4.56 -3.20 -8.30
C ILE A 189 4.67 -1.81 -7.69
N ARG A 190 3.63 -1.34 -6.99
CA ARG A 190 3.63 -0.06 -6.27
C ARG A 190 4.79 0.02 -5.28
N MET A 191 4.96 -1.01 -4.44
CA MET A 191 6.03 -1.04 -3.46
C MET A 191 7.42 -1.16 -4.10
N LEU A 192 7.56 -1.95 -5.18
CA LEU A 192 8.82 -2.04 -5.93
C LEU A 192 9.23 -0.70 -6.54
N ILE A 193 8.28 0.05 -7.12
CA ILE A 193 8.55 1.38 -7.67
C ILE A 193 8.94 2.37 -6.56
N TYR A 194 8.28 2.31 -5.39
CA TYR A 194 8.68 3.12 -4.24
C TYR A 194 10.07 2.77 -3.75
N CYS A 195 10.42 1.49 -3.67
CA CYS A 195 11.78 1.06 -3.34
C CYS A 195 12.80 1.56 -4.37
N TYR A 196 12.49 1.47 -5.67
CA TYR A 196 13.39 1.92 -6.74
C TYR A 196 13.67 3.43 -6.66
N TYR A 197 12.63 4.27 -6.57
CA TYR A 197 12.81 5.72 -6.46
C TYR A 197 13.36 6.13 -5.08
N GLY A 198 12.92 5.47 -4.02
CA GLY A 198 13.29 5.77 -2.64
C GLY A 198 14.74 5.38 -2.29
N ARG A 199 15.32 4.39 -2.97
CA ARG A 199 16.72 3.97 -2.78
C ARG A 199 17.73 5.08 -3.09
N SER A 200 17.35 6.06 -3.90
CA SER A 200 18.19 7.23 -4.17
C SER A 200 18.33 8.19 -2.98
N TRP A 201 17.38 8.17 -2.03
CA TRP A 201 17.40 9.03 -0.84
C TRP A 201 17.75 8.29 0.45
N PHE A 202 17.43 6.99 0.55
CA PHE A 202 17.70 6.21 1.76
C PHE A 202 18.10 4.78 1.43
N GLN A 203 19.25 4.35 1.95
CA GLN A 203 19.67 2.95 1.97
C GLN A 203 19.61 2.45 3.41
N PRO A 204 18.84 1.39 3.72
CA PRO A 204 18.76 0.88 5.08
C PRO A 204 20.10 0.29 5.51
N GLU A 205 20.73 0.90 6.51
CA GLU A 205 21.89 0.32 7.20
C GLU A 205 21.43 -0.72 8.25
N TYR A 206 22.04 -1.91 8.22
CA TYR A 206 21.81 -3.03 9.13
C TYR A 206 22.40 -2.80 10.54
N ARG A 207 21.92 -1.77 11.27
CA ARG A 207 22.29 -1.55 12.68
C ARG A 207 21.05 -1.36 13.54
N PHE A 208 20.59 -2.46 14.14
CA PHE A 208 19.51 -2.49 15.11
C PHE A 208 20.06 -2.03 16.48
N SER A 209 19.62 -0.88 17.00
CA SER A 209 20.04 -0.40 18.33
C SER A 209 18.88 -0.44 19.32
N LEU A 210 18.92 -1.42 20.23
CA LEU A 210 17.92 -1.61 21.30
C LEU A 210 17.82 -0.39 22.25
N ASN A 211 18.88 0.41 22.34
CA ASN A 211 18.92 1.62 23.16
C ASN A 211 18.01 2.74 22.64
N ALA A 212 17.77 2.84 21.33
CA ALA A 212 16.84 3.82 20.76
C ALA A 212 15.38 3.50 21.11
N PHE A 213 15.01 2.21 21.09
CA PHE A 213 13.65 1.75 21.38
C PHE A 213 13.24 1.99 22.84
N SER A 214 14.16 1.79 23.79
CA SER A 214 13.90 2.09 25.22
C SER A 214 13.73 3.59 25.49
N LYS A 215 14.48 4.44 24.79
CA LYS A 215 14.37 5.91 24.88
C LYS A 215 13.04 6.45 24.35
N ILE A 216 12.45 5.77 23.36
CA ILE A 216 11.13 6.10 22.80
C ILE A 216 10.00 5.77 23.79
N ARG A 217 10.12 4.70 24.56
CA ARG A 217 9.10 4.30 25.56
C ARG A 217 9.24 5.08 26.89
N ALA A 218 10.45 5.45 27.29
CA ALA A 218 10.69 6.13 28.57
C ALA A 218 10.27 7.61 28.60
N LYS A 219 10.16 8.29 27.45
CA LYS A 219 9.79 9.72 27.38
C LYS A 219 8.29 9.98 27.15
N ASN A 220 7.48 8.93 27.26
CA ASN A 220 6.01 8.96 27.18
C ASN A 220 5.34 8.76 28.55
N LYS A 221 6.09 8.93 29.66
CA LYS A 221 5.53 9.20 30.99
C LYS A 221 5.77 10.66 31.35
#